data_AF-A0A0W1F060-F1
#
_entry.id   AF-A0A0W1F060-F1
#
_cell.length_a   1.000
_cell.length_b   1.000
_cell.length_c   1.000
_cell.angle_alpha   90.00
_cell.angle_beta   90.00
_cell.angle_gamma   90.00
#
_symmetry.space_group_name_H-M   'P 1'
#
loop_
_entity.id
_entity.type
_entity.pdbx_description
1 polymer ?
#
loop_
_entity_poly.entity_id
_entity_poly.type
_entity_poly.pdbx_seq_one_letter_code
_entity_poly.pdbx_strand_id
1 'polypeptide(L)'
;MAMALAAPVAAADTAAEAEIAAIEAMGEAIARLDYDSQKDAMRDGYVAMRDRARAAAELYAGDPATANRLRALQGHAIFNAAQHNDPEWADVEGQKAEIIWLAETVEVLAPVLAAGVAGDDDRPNYAFRGAAGQLYSLGVRFRDPRLPDWSATRVLANRYRSKAFPDSDFEKHLLVEALYDHAVQVKDRGLIDEADGLAATIREEDLREAVQDMRAMALASGL
;
A
#
# COMPACT_ATOMS: atom_id res chain seq x y z
N MET A 1 20.56 15.00 47.25
CA MET A 1 21.00 15.10 45.84
C MET A 1 20.35 13.95 45.08
N ALA A 2 19.25 14.21 44.38
CA ALA A 2 18.65 13.24 43.46
C ALA A 2 19.30 13.47 42.09
N MET A 3 20.15 12.54 41.65
CA MET A 3 20.68 12.56 40.29
C MET A 3 19.56 12.28 39.30
N ALA A 4 19.48 13.14 38.29
CA ALA A 4 18.55 13.07 37.19
C ALA A 4 18.65 11.73 36.45
N LEU A 5 17.56 10.96 36.45
CA LEU A 5 17.38 9.73 35.67
C LEU A 5 16.66 9.97 34.33
N ALA A 6 16.56 11.22 33.87
CA ALA A 6 15.82 11.60 32.66
C ALA A 6 16.63 11.54 31.34
N ALA A 7 17.93 11.17 31.40
CA ALA A 7 18.83 11.26 30.24
C ALA A 7 18.70 10.16 29.15
N PRO A 8 18.35 8.89 29.43
CA PRO A 8 18.42 7.83 28.41
C PRO A 8 17.28 7.86 27.39
N VAL A 9 16.10 8.36 27.78
CA VAL A 9 14.91 8.41 26.90
C VAL A 9 15.06 9.51 25.85
N ALA A 10 15.44 10.73 26.27
CA ALA A 10 15.60 11.84 25.34
C ALA A 10 16.71 11.59 24.29
N ALA A 11 17.81 10.93 24.67
CA ALA A 11 18.87 10.58 23.72
C ALA A 11 18.44 9.51 22.71
N ALA A 12 17.67 8.51 23.14
CA ALA A 12 17.12 7.47 22.27
C ALA A 12 16.12 8.05 21.26
N ASP A 13 15.25 8.96 21.69
CA ASP A 13 14.30 9.66 20.81
C ASP A 13 15.03 10.48 19.75
N THR A 14 16.10 11.21 20.11
CA THR A 14 16.89 11.96 19.12
C THR A 14 17.61 11.07 18.11
N ALA A 15 18.03 9.87 18.50
CA ALA A 15 18.69 8.92 17.59
C ALA A 15 17.68 8.28 16.62
N ALA A 16 16.47 7.97 17.10
CA ALA A 16 15.38 7.46 16.28
C ALA A 16 14.96 8.48 15.21
N GLU A 17 14.74 9.73 15.59
CA GLU A 17 14.38 10.79 14.62
C GLU A 17 15.51 11.06 13.62
N ALA A 18 16.77 11.03 14.05
CA ALA A 18 17.91 11.18 13.14
C ALA A 18 17.98 10.03 12.12
N GLU A 19 17.68 8.80 12.53
CA GLU A 19 17.67 7.65 11.63
C GLU A 19 16.51 7.71 10.63
N ILE A 20 15.31 8.10 11.08
CA ILE A 20 14.16 8.35 10.21
C ILE A 20 14.50 9.42 9.16
N ALA A 21 15.04 10.57 9.60
CA ALA A 21 15.43 11.65 8.70
C ALA A 21 16.52 11.23 7.70
N ALA A 22 17.48 10.39 8.13
CA ALA A 22 18.50 9.86 7.24
C ALA A 22 17.93 8.93 6.16
N ILE A 23 16.95 8.10 6.51
CA ILE A 23 16.26 7.22 5.56
C ILE A 23 15.39 8.05 4.60
N GLU A 24 14.71 9.09 5.07
CA GLU A 24 13.94 10.01 4.21
C GLU A 24 14.85 10.74 3.23
N ALA A 25 16.02 11.21 3.68
CA ALA A 25 17.02 11.82 2.81
C ALA A 25 17.55 10.87 1.73
N MET A 26 17.61 9.55 2.00
CA MET A 26 17.92 8.56 0.96
C MET A 26 16.82 8.56 -0.12
N GLY A 27 15.55 8.55 0.28
CA GLY A 27 14.41 8.63 -0.64
C GLY A 27 14.46 9.88 -1.51
N GLU A 28 14.75 11.05 -0.92
CA GLU A 28 14.91 12.30 -1.68
C GLU A 28 16.09 12.25 -2.65
N ALA A 29 17.22 11.64 -2.25
CA ALA A 29 18.38 11.51 -3.12
C ALA A 29 18.07 10.60 -4.32
N ILE A 30 17.33 9.50 -4.10
CA ILE A 30 16.88 8.59 -5.14
C ILE A 30 15.92 9.30 -6.09
N ALA A 31 14.96 10.07 -5.57
CA ALA A 31 13.98 10.80 -6.37
C ALA A 31 14.58 11.91 -7.27
N ARG A 32 15.84 12.30 -7.03
CA ARG A 32 16.58 13.25 -7.89
C ARG A 32 17.33 12.57 -9.05
N LEU A 33 17.40 11.24 -9.07
CA LEU A 33 18.00 10.51 -10.17
C LEU A 33 17.10 10.63 -11.41
N ASP A 34 17.73 10.64 -12.59
CA ASP A 34 17.02 10.69 -13.85
C ASP A 34 16.46 9.29 -14.19
N TYR A 35 15.13 9.17 -14.26
CA TYR A 35 14.48 7.88 -14.52
C TYR A 35 14.94 7.23 -15.83
N ASP A 36 15.02 8.02 -16.90
CA ASP A 36 15.28 7.53 -18.25
C ASP A 36 16.69 6.93 -18.39
N SER A 37 17.67 7.44 -17.64
CA SER A 37 19.05 6.96 -17.69
C SER A 37 19.54 6.20 -16.45
N GLN A 38 18.78 6.23 -15.34
CA GLN A 38 19.25 5.71 -14.04
C GLN A 38 18.22 4.83 -13.32
N LYS A 39 17.20 4.30 -14.01
CA LYS A 39 16.18 3.41 -13.44
C LYS A 39 16.73 2.29 -12.54
N ASP A 40 17.76 1.57 -12.97
CA ASP A 40 18.37 0.50 -12.14
C ASP A 40 18.98 1.05 -10.85
N ALA A 41 19.65 2.20 -10.91
CA ALA A 41 20.19 2.85 -9.71
C ALA A 41 19.09 3.35 -8.78
N MET A 42 17.94 3.77 -9.32
CA MET A 42 16.76 4.10 -8.52
C MET A 42 16.21 2.88 -7.80
N ARG A 43 16.01 1.76 -8.52
CA ARG A 43 15.58 0.47 -7.94
C ARG A 43 16.52 0.06 -6.80
N ASP A 44 17.82 0.01 -7.09
CA ASP A 44 18.82 -0.47 -6.13
C ASP A 44 18.95 0.48 -4.92
N GLY A 45 18.78 1.79 -5.14
CA GLY A 45 18.69 2.78 -4.07
C GLY A 45 17.50 2.53 -3.14
N TYR A 46 16.31 2.26 -3.69
CA TYR A 46 15.13 1.92 -2.89
C TYR A 46 15.28 0.57 -2.18
N VAL A 47 15.97 -0.41 -2.77
CA VAL A 47 16.34 -1.66 -2.10
C VAL A 47 17.22 -1.39 -0.87
N ALA A 48 18.23 -0.53 -1.00
CA ALA A 48 19.08 -0.14 0.13
C ALA A 48 18.29 0.63 1.21
N MET A 49 17.36 1.50 0.81
CA MET A 49 16.45 2.22 1.72
C MET A 49 15.55 1.26 2.50
N ARG A 50 14.97 0.24 1.84
CA ARG A 50 14.19 -0.82 2.47
C ARG A 50 15.02 -1.53 3.55
N ASP A 51 16.22 -1.97 3.20
CA ASP A 51 17.05 -2.79 4.09
C ASP A 51 17.47 -2.00 5.33
N ARG A 52 17.81 -0.72 5.16
CA ARG A 52 18.09 0.19 6.28
C ARG A 52 16.86 0.40 7.16
N ALA A 53 15.70 0.68 6.56
CA ALA A 53 14.46 0.89 7.30
C ALA A 53 14.02 -0.35 8.08
N ARG A 54 14.17 -1.56 7.50
CA ARG A 54 13.93 -2.83 8.18
C ARG A 54 14.84 -2.98 9.41
N ALA A 55 16.15 -2.83 9.22
CA ALA A 55 17.13 -2.97 10.30
C ALA A 55 16.87 -1.95 11.44
N ALA A 56 16.51 -0.71 11.09
CA ALA A 56 16.13 0.30 12.06
C ALA A 56 14.82 -0.07 12.78
N ALA A 57 13.79 -0.55 12.08
CA ALA A 57 12.52 -0.95 12.70
C ALA A 57 12.72 -2.08 13.73
N GLU A 58 13.65 -3.00 13.48
CA GLU A 58 14.05 -4.05 14.42
C GLU A 58 14.79 -3.49 15.63
N LEU A 59 15.73 -2.57 15.41
CA LEU A 59 16.48 -1.89 16.47
C LEU A 59 15.55 -1.14 17.43
N TYR A 60 14.54 -0.46 16.88
CA TYR A 60 13.58 0.34 17.63
C TYR A 60 12.27 -0.43 17.95
N ALA A 61 12.27 -1.76 17.90
CA ALA A 61 11.07 -2.57 18.15
C ALA A 61 10.46 -2.35 19.56
N GLY A 62 11.25 -1.87 20.53
CA GLY A 62 10.78 -1.48 21.86
C GLY A 62 9.95 -0.20 21.91
N ASP A 63 9.94 0.60 20.84
CA ASP A 63 9.06 1.75 20.63
C ASP A 63 8.16 1.52 19.40
N PRO A 64 6.91 1.07 19.61
CA PRO A 64 5.99 0.78 18.50
C PRO A 64 5.70 1.96 17.59
N ALA A 65 5.74 3.20 18.09
CA ALA A 65 5.47 4.38 17.26
C ALA A 65 6.60 4.60 16.25
N THR A 66 7.84 4.60 16.73
CA THR A 66 9.04 4.67 15.89
C THR A 66 9.14 3.48 14.94
N ALA A 67 8.94 2.25 15.45
CA ALA A 67 9.00 1.05 14.63
C ALA A 67 7.97 1.08 13.48
N ASN A 68 6.76 1.60 13.72
CA ASN A 68 5.76 1.73 12.67
C ASN A 68 6.09 2.81 11.63
N ARG A 69 6.70 3.94 12.03
CA ARG A 69 7.21 4.94 11.07
C ARG A 69 8.32 4.37 10.19
N LEU A 70 9.23 3.59 10.76
CA LEU A 70 10.30 2.92 10.02
C LEU A 70 9.74 1.84 9.09
N ARG A 71 8.73 1.07 9.51
CA ARG A 71 8.00 0.14 8.63
C ARG A 71 7.25 0.86 7.51
N ALA A 72 6.71 2.05 7.77
CA ALA A 72 6.09 2.87 6.73
C ALA A 72 7.11 3.24 5.64
N LEU A 73 8.31 3.69 6.03
CA LEU A 73 9.42 3.97 5.12
C LEU A 73 9.89 2.70 4.40
N GLN A 74 9.98 1.57 5.10
CA GLN A 74 10.32 0.28 4.51
C GLN A 74 9.33 -0.11 3.42
N GLY A 75 8.03 -0.08 3.71
CA GLY A 75 6.98 -0.42 2.74
C GLY A 75 6.96 0.52 1.54
N HIS A 76 7.15 1.82 1.76
CA HIS A 76 7.29 2.79 0.68
C HIS A 76 8.50 2.48 -0.21
N ALA A 77 9.64 2.15 0.39
CA ALA A 77 10.85 1.79 -0.35
C ALA A 77 10.67 0.49 -1.15
N ILE A 78 10.05 -0.54 -0.58
CA ILE A 78 9.77 -1.81 -1.30
C ILE A 78 8.89 -1.53 -2.52
N PHE A 79 7.82 -0.76 -2.34
CA PHE A 79 6.90 -0.44 -3.44
C PHE A 79 7.63 0.30 -4.58
N ASN A 80 8.43 1.32 -4.24
CA ASN A 80 9.17 2.06 -5.25
C ASN A 80 10.26 1.21 -5.90
N ALA A 81 10.92 0.29 -5.19
CA ALA A 81 11.82 -0.67 -5.81
C ALA A 81 11.08 -1.53 -6.85
N ALA A 82 9.85 -1.97 -6.56
CA ALA A 82 9.00 -2.67 -7.53
C ALA A 82 8.69 -1.80 -8.76
N GLN A 83 8.28 -0.54 -8.55
CA GLN A 83 7.96 0.37 -9.67
C GLN A 83 9.17 0.62 -10.59
N HIS A 84 10.39 0.62 -10.06
CA HIS A 84 11.61 0.86 -10.83
C HIS A 84 12.28 -0.44 -11.30
N ASN A 85 11.77 -1.62 -10.90
CA ASN A 85 12.09 -2.86 -11.59
C ASN A 85 11.55 -2.81 -13.02
N ASP A 86 10.27 -2.43 -13.14
CA ASP A 86 9.50 -2.25 -14.38
C ASP A 86 9.96 -3.23 -15.48
N PRO A 87 9.77 -4.54 -15.23
CA PRO A 87 10.18 -5.57 -16.16
C PRO A 87 9.34 -5.48 -17.43
N GLU A 88 9.95 -5.77 -18.59
CA GLU A 88 9.20 -5.81 -19.84
C GLU A 88 8.02 -6.78 -19.74
N TRP A 89 6.96 -6.53 -20.52
CA TRP A 89 5.77 -7.37 -20.52
C TRP A 89 6.06 -8.84 -20.84
N ALA A 90 7.12 -9.13 -21.59
CA ALA A 90 7.56 -10.49 -21.92
C ALA A 90 8.48 -11.13 -20.85
N ASP A 91 9.02 -10.35 -19.91
CA ASP A 91 9.89 -10.84 -18.85
C ASP A 91 9.09 -11.41 -17.67
N VAL A 92 8.82 -12.71 -17.74
CA VAL A 92 8.05 -13.44 -16.72
C VAL A 92 8.81 -13.53 -15.39
N GLU A 93 10.14 -13.68 -15.39
CA GLU A 93 10.90 -13.81 -14.15
C GLU A 93 11.03 -12.46 -13.45
N GLY A 94 11.22 -11.37 -14.20
CA GLY A 94 11.15 -10.01 -13.67
C GLY A 94 9.80 -9.70 -13.03
N GLN A 95 8.69 -10.13 -13.65
CA GLN A 95 7.34 -9.95 -13.09
C GLN A 95 7.11 -10.80 -11.83
N LYS A 96 7.72 -11.99 -11.73
CA LYS A 96 7.66 -12.78 -10.47
C LYS A 96 8.41 -12.09 -9.33
N ALA A 97 9.57 -11.49 -9.61
CA ALA A 97 10.31 -10.72 -8.63
C ALA A 97 9.51 -9.49 -8.17
N GLU A 98 8.84 -8.80 -9.09
CA GLU A 98 7.92 -7.70 -8.78
C GLU A 98 6.78 -8.17 -7.87
N ILE A 99 6.11 -9.29 -8.16
CA ILE A 99 5.05 -9.86 -7.31
C ILE A 99 5.54 -10.08 -5.86
N ILE A 100 6.78 -10.54 -5.67
CA ILE A 100 7.36 -10.76 -4.33
C ILE A 100 7.45 -9.43 -3.58
N TRP A 101 7.99 -8.38 -4.22
CA TRP A 101 8.11 -7.06 -3.58
C TRP A 101 6.75 -6.39 -3.34
N LEU A 102 5.79 -6.52 -4.25
CA LEU A 102 4.45 -6.01 -4.03
C LEU A 102 3.74 -6.73 -2.86
N ALA A 103 3.90 -8.05 -2.75
CA ALA A 103 3.36 -8.81 -1.62
C ALA A 103 4.01 -8.39 -0.29
N GLU A 104 5.33 -8.21 -0.28
CA GLU A 104 6.08 -7.72 0.88
C GLU A 104 5.64 -6.30 1.28
N THR A 105 5.35 -5.44 0.31
CA THR A 105 4.80 -4.09 0.56
C THR A 105 3.47 -4.18 1.33
N VAL A 106 2.56 -5.04 0.87
CA VAL A 106 1.25 -5.25 1.53
C VAL A 106 1.44 -5.76 2.96
N GLU A 107 2.29 -6.77 3.14
CA GLU A 107 2.55 -7.37 4.45
C GLU A 107 3.11 -6.35 5.45
N VAL A 108 4.04 -5.52 5.02
CA VAL A 108 4.68 -4.50 5.87
C VAL A 108 3.73 -3.36 6.20
N LEU A 109 2.93 -2.89 5.22
CA LEU A 109 2.11 -1.69 5.40
C LEU A 109 0.73 -1.94 6.00
N ALA A 110 0.14 -3.14 5.87
CA ALA A 110 -1.18 -3.42 6.42
C ALA A 110 -1.26 -3.17 7.95
N PRO A 111 -0.29 -3.61 8.78
CA PRO A 111 -0.30 -3.31 10.22
C PRO A 111 -0.08 -1.82 10.53
N VAL A 112 0.72 -1.12 9.72
CA VAL A 112 1.00 0.32 9.87
C VAL A 112 -0.28 1.14 9.65
N LEU A 113 -1.02 0.81 8.58
CA LEU A 113 -2.30 1.46 8.27
C LEU A 113 -3.38 1.11 9.30
N ALA A 114 -3.42 -0.14 9.77
CA ALA A 114 -4.33 -0.57 10.84
C ALA A 114 -4.09 0.20 12.15
N ALA A 115 -2.83 0.53 12.45
CA ALA A 115 -2.44 1.32 13.61
C ALA A 115 -2.72 2.84 13.45
N GLY A 116 -3.19 3.30 12.28
CA GLY A 116 -3.48 4.71 12.02
C GLY A 116 -2.24 5.60 11.87
N VAL A 117 -1.07 5.01 11.61
CA VAL A 117 0.23 5.72 11.59
C VAL A 117 0.42 6.55 10.31
N ALA A 118 -0.51 6.47 9.35
CA ALA A 118 -0.45 7.28 8.14
C ALA A 118 -0.49 8.80 8.43
N GLY A 119 -1.16 9.26 9.49
CA GLY A 119 -1.23 10.70 9.80
C GLY A 119 -1.58 11.56 8.57
N ASP A 120 -0.87 12.68 8.37
CA ASP A 120 -0.96 13.53 7.17
C ASP A 120 -0.09 13.00 6.00
N ASP A 121 0.72 11.97 6.22
CA ASP A 121 1.60 11.38 5.22
C ASP A 121 0.88 10.28 4.44
N ASP A 122 0.49 10.60 3.20
CA ASP A 122 -0.23 9.68 2.34
C ASP A 122 0.66 8.59 1.69
N ARG A 123 1.99 8.68 1.82
CA ARG A 123 2.93 7.73 1.19
C ARG A 123 2.61 6.25 1.49
N PRO A 124 2.27 5.84 2.73
CA PRO A 124 1.95 4.46 3.04
C PRO A 124 0.62 4.01 2.42
N ASN A 125 -0.39 4.89 2.39
CA ASN A 125 -1.68 4.61 1.74
C ASN A 125 -1.51 4.47 0.21
N TYR A 126 -0.74 5.37 -0.40
CA TYR A 126 -0.41 5.32 -1.82
C TYR A 126 0.31 4.01 -2.19
N ALA A 127 1.38 3.67 -1.47
CA ALA A 127 2.16 2.46 -1.72
C ALA A 127 1.33 1.19 -1.51
N PHE A 128 0.53 1.14 -0.43
CA PHE A 128 -0.34 -0.01 -0.14
C PHE A 128 -1.42 -0.21 -1.22
N ARG A 129 -2.11 0.87 -1.62
CA ARG A 129 -3.10 0.79 -2.70
C ARG A 129 -2.46 0.42 -4.04
N GLY A 130 -1.32 1.01 -4.37
CA GLY A 130 -0.57 0.69 -5.58
C GLY A 130 -0.20 -0.80 -5.63
N ALA A 131 0.38 -1.33 -4.55
CA ALA A 131 0.75 -2.73 -4.46
C ALA A 131 -0.46 -3.68 -4.56
N ALA A 132 -1.54 -3.41 -3.82
CA ALA A 132 -2.74 -4.22 -3.86
C ALA A 132 -3.39 -4.25 -5.25
N GLY A 133 -3.45 -3.10 -5.94
CA GLY A 133 -3.99 -2.98 -7.30
C GLY A 133 -3.14 -3.71 -8.35
N GLN A 134 -1.81 -3.61 -8.26
CA GLN A 134 -0.90 -4.29 -9.17
C GLN A 134 -0.89 -5.80 -8.95
N LEU A 135 -0.88 -6.27 -7.69
CA LEU A 135 -1.05 -7.69 -7.37
C LEU A 135 -2.34 -8.25 -7.95
N TYR A 136 -3.47 -7.56 -7.78
CA TYR A 136 -4.74 -7.97 -8.38
C TYR A 136 -4.64 -8.10 -9.90
N SER A 137 -4.11 -7.09 -10.58
CA SER A 137 -3.94 -7.07 -12.03
C SER A 137 -3.03 -8.22 -12.53
N LEU A 138 -1.92 -8.45 -11.85
CA LEU A 138 -0.99 -9.55 -12.15
C LEU A 138 -1.62 -10.91 -11.86
N GLY A 139 -2.42 -11.03 -10.79
CA GLY A 139 -3.17 -12.24 -10.46
C GLY A 139 -4.21 -12.60 -11.52
N VAL A 140 -4.94 -11.62 -12.06
CA VAL A 140 -5.86 -11.82 -13.19
C VAL A 140 -5.09 -12.30 -14.42
N ARG A 141 -3.98 -11.62 -14.75
CA ARG A 141 -3.15 -11.94 -15.92
C ARG A 141 -2.59 -13.36 -15.85
N PHE A 142 -2.01 -13.74 -14.72
CA PHE A 142 -1.33 -15.02 -14.53
C PHE A 142 -2.24 -16.13 -14.02
N ARG A 143 -3.53 -15.83 -13.76
CA ARG A 143 -4.47 -16.74 -13.10
C ARG A 143 -3.90 -17.28 -11.79
N ASP A 144 -3.32 -16.39 -11.00
CA ASP A 144 -2.65 -16.75 -9.75
C ASP A 144 -3.69 -17.28 -8.75
N PRO A 145 -3.45 -18.43 -8.08
CA PRO A 145 -4.38 -18.98 -7.10
C PRO A 145 -4.60 -18.06 -5.88
N ARG A 146 -3.71 -17.11 -5.63
CA ARG A 146 -3.83 -16.09 -4.57
C ARG A 146 -4.70 -14.90 -4.96
N LEU A 147 -5.28 -14.90 -6.18
CA LEU A 147 -6.13 -13.81 -6.66
C LEU A 147 -7.26 -13.42 -5.69
N PRO A 148 -7.98 -14.35 -5.03
CA PRO A 148 -8.99 -13.98 -4.04
C PRO A 148 -8.41 -13.18 -2.86
N ASP A 149 -7.23 -13.55 -2.36
CA ASP A 149 -6.57 -12.85 -1.25
C ASP A 149 -6.10 -11.45 -1.68
N TRP A 150 -5.58 -11.32 -2.89
CA TRP A 150 -5.17 -10.03 -3.45
C TRP A 150 -6.37 -9.12 -3.77
N SER A 151 -7.48 -9.71 -4.19
CA SER A 151 -8.76 -9.01 -4.35
C SER A 151 -9.27 -8.49 -2.99
N ALA A 152 -9.23 -9.30 -1.93
CA ALA A 152 -9.56 -8.85 -0.57
C ALA A 152 -8.63 -7.73 -0.09
N THR A 153 -7.34 -7.84 -0.39
CA THR A 153 -6.34 -6.80 -0.08
C THR A 153 -6.64 -5.49 -0.81
N ARG A 154 -7.07 -5.54 -2.08
CA ARG A 154 -7.50 -4.37 -2.84
C ARG A 154 -8.73 -3.71 -2.21
N VAL A 155 -9.71 -4.48 -1.73
CA VAL A 155 -10.84 -3.93 -0.95
C VAL A 155 -10.33 -3.23 0.30
N LEU A 156 -9.46 -3.88 1.08
CA LEU A 156 -8.88 -3.29 2.29
C LEU A 156 -8.13 -1.98 2.02
N ALA A 157 -7.34 -1.92 0.94
CA ALA A 157 -6.61 -0.71 0.56
C ALA A 157 -7.55 0.45 0.21
N ASN A 158 -8.63 0.17 -0.54
CA ASN A 158 -9.63 1.19 -0.86
C ASN A 158 -10.45 1.60 0.37
N ARG A 159 -10.68 0.71 1.35
CA ARG A 159 -11.29 1.09 2.64
C ARG A 159 -10.41 2.06 3.42
N TYR A 160 -9.09 1.83 3.48
CA TYR A 160 -8.19 2.78 4.15
C TYR A 160 -8.20 4.16 3.47
N ARG A 161 -8.17 4.18 2.13
CA ARG A 161 -8.25 5.41 1.35
C ARG A 161 -9.57 6.15 1.49
N SER A 162 -10.69 5.45 1.38
CA SER A 162 -12.02 6.04 1.57
C SER A 162 -12.20 6.58 3.00
N LYS A 163 -11.63 5.92 4.01
CA LYS A 163 -11.62 6.44 5.39
C LYS A 163 -10.76 7.70 5.55
N ALA A 164 -9.61 7.77 4.88
CA ALA A 164 -8.74 8.94 4.91
C ALA A 164 -9.34 10.14 4.14
N PHE A 165 -10.15 9.87 3.11
CA PHE A 165 -10.81 10.87 2.27
C PHE A 165 -12.32 10.62 2.20
N PRO A 166 -13.06 10.77 3.32
CA PRO A 166 -14.46 10.35 3.42
C PRO A 166 -15.42 11.11 2.49
N ASP A 167 -15.06 12.34 2.12
CA ASP A 167 -15.86 13.18 1.24
C ASP A 167 -15.49 13.00 -0.25
N SER A 168 -14.51 12.16 -0.57
CA SER A 168 -14.07 11.92 -1.94
C SER A 168 -14.92 10.86 -2.63
N ASP A 169 -15.83 11.30 -3.50
CA ASP A 169 -16.63 10.42 -4.34
C ASP A 169 -15.75 9.53 -5.25
N PHE A 170 -14.59 10.03 -5.68
CA PHE A 170 -13.59 9.23 -6.40
C PHE A 170 -13.08 8.03 -5.57
N GLU A 171 -12.76 8.24 -4.29
CA GLU A 171 -12.27 7.15 -3.43
C GLU A 171 -13.36 6.15 -3.06
N LYS A 172 -14.61 6.63 -2.88
CA LYS A 172 -15.78 5.75 -2.71
C LYS A 172 -16.00 4.91 -3.96
N HIS A 173 -15.92 5.52 -5.14
CA HIS A 173 -16.07 4.83 -6.43
C HIS A 173 -15.08 3.68 -6.57
N LEU A 174 -13.79 3.92 -6.29
CA LEU A 174 -12.76 2.86 -6.35
C LEU A 174 -13.02 1.73 -5.35
N LEU A 175 -13.56 2.04 -4.16
CA LEU A 175 -13.99 1.03 -3.20
C LEU A 175 -15.17 0.20 -3.71
N VAL A 176 -16.18 0.84 -4.31
CA VAL A 176 -17.33 0.16 -4.92
C VAL A 176 -16.88 -0.82 -6.01
N GLU A 177 -16.01 -0.39 -6.92
CA GLU A 177 -15.45 -1.28 -7.96
C GLU A 177 -14.73 -2.49 -7.34
N ALA A 178 -13.87 -2.26 -6.34
CA ALA A 178 -13.15 -3.33 -5.67
C ALA A 178 -14.09 -4.31 -4.93
N LEU A 179 -15.16 -3.81 -4.32
CA LEU A 179 -16.17 -4.63 -3.62
C LEU A 179 -16.93 -5.53 -4.60
N TYR A 180 -17.40 -4.99 -5.74
CA TYR A 180 -18.07 -5.80 -6.75
C TYR A 180 -17.16 -6.87 -7.35
N ASP A 181 -15.94 -6.50 -7.72
CA ASP A 181 -14.94 -7.43 -8.23
C ASP A 181 -14.70 -8.59 -7.25
N HIS A 182 -14.53 -8.26 -5.96
CA HIS A 182 -14.29 -9.26 -4.93
C HIS A 182 -15.52 -10.14 -4.69
N ALA A 183 -16.71 -9.52 -4.60
CA ALA A 183 -17.97 -10.23 -4.38
C ALA A 183 -18.24 -11.31 -5.44
N VAL A 184 -17.97 -11.01 -6.71
CA VAL A 184 -18.11 -11.97 -7.83
C VAL A 184 -17.18 -13.17 -7.66
N GLN A 185 -15.96 -12.93 -7.19
CA GLN A 185 -14.93 -13.96 -7.01
C GLN A 185 -15.26 -14.88 -5.83
N VAL A 186 -15.63 -14.32 -4.68
CA VAL A 186 -15.87 -15.09 -3.45
C VAL A 186 -17.32 -15.49 -3.23
N LYS A 187 -18.22 -15.07 -4.13
CA LYS A 187 -19.65 -15.39 -4.06
C LYS A 187 -20.31 -14.90 -2.77
N ASP A 188 -20.04 -13.65 -2.40
CA ASP A 188 -20.54 -13.03 -1.16
C ASP A 188 -21.53 -11.89 -1.45
N ARG A 189 -22.78 -12.10 -1.03
CA ARG A 189 -23.84 -11.10 -1.18
C ARG A 189 -23.67 -9.89 -0.28
N GLY A 190 -23.07 -10.05 0.91
CA GLY A 190 -22.85 -8.94 1.84
C GLY A 190 -21.94 -7.86 1.25
N LEU A 191 -20.96 -8.25 0.43
CA LEU A 191 -20.08 -7.32 -0.28
C LEU A 191 -20.81 -6.54 -1.39
N ILE A 192 -21.80 -7.16 -2.05
CA ILE A 192 -22.68 -6.48 -3.02
C ILE A 192 -23.53 -5.44 -2.28
N ASP A 193 -24.12 -5.82 -1.15
CA ASP A 193 -24.98 -4.92 -0.37
C ASP A 193 -24.17 -3.73 0.20
N GLU A 194 -22.91 -3.95 0.61
CA GLU A 194 -21.97 -2.88 0.99
C GLU A 194 -21.66 -1.95 -0.19
N ALA A 195 -21.37 -2.53 -1.37
CA ALA A 195 -21.09 -1.77 -2.58
C ALA A 195 -22.30 -0.92 -3.01
N ASP A 196 -23.51 -1.49 -2.98
CA ASP A 196 -24.77 -0.80 -3.27
C ASP A 196 -25.02 0.34 -2.29
N GLY A 197 -24.82 0.10 -0.98
CA GLY A 197 -24.97 1.12 0.05
C GLY A 197 -24.00 2.29 -0.14
N LEU A 198 -22.76 2.01 -0.51
CA LEU A 198 -21.75 3.05 -0.77
C LEU A 198 -22.04 3.79 -2.08
N ALA A 199 -22.39 3.08 -3.15
CA ALA A 199 -22.71 3.66 -4.45
C ALA A 199 -23.88 4.65 -4.37
N ALA A 200 -24.88 4.38 -3.53
CA ALA A 200 -26.01 5.28 -3.29
C ALA A 200 -25.62 6.63 -2.66
N THR A 201 -24.40 6.75 -2.11
CA THR A 201 -23.87 8.01 -1.55
C THR A 201 -23.02 8.81 -2.52
N ILE A 202 -22.73 8.25 -3.70
CA ILE A 202 -21.95 8.90 -4.77
C ILE A 202 -22.93 9.71 -5.64
N ARG A 203 -22.53 10.91 -6.04
CA ARG A 203 -23.35 11.74 -6.94
C ARG A 203 -23.51 11.04 -8.29
N GLU A 204 -24.71 11.15 -8.87
CA GLU A 204 -25.05 10.44 -10.12
C GLU A 204 -24.12 10.83 -11.27
N GLU A 205 -23.69 12.10 -11.35
CA GLU A 205 -22.73 12.56 -12.36
C GLU A 205 -21.32 11.96 -12.22
N ASP A 206 -20.97 11.48 -11.03
CA ASP A 206 -19.66 10.90 -10.73
C ASP A 206 -19.68 9.35 -10.78
N LEU A 207 -20.88 8.75 -10.74
CA LEU A 207 -21.05 7.31 -10.84
C LEU A 207 -20.84 6.85 -12.29
N ARG A 208 -19.70 6.23 -12.56
CA ARG A 208 -19.39 5.74 -13.92
C ARG A 208 -20.30 4.58 -14.32
N GLU A 209 -20.66 4.54 -15.61
CA GLU A 209 -21.37 3.41 -16.25
C GLU A 209 -20.72 2.06 -15.92
N ALA A 210 -19.38 2.01 -15.84
CA ALA A 210 -18.62 0.83 -15.46
C ALA A 210 -19.06 0.23 -14.10
N VAL A 211 -19.42 1.04 -13.10
CA VAL A 211 -19.91 0.52 -11.81
C VAL A 211 -21.30 -0.10 -11.95
N GLN A 212 -22.14 0.44 -12.82
CA GLN A 212 -23.46 -0.14 -13.12
C GLN A 212 -23.32 -1.49 -13.84
N ASP A 213 -22.37 -1.60 -14.76
CA ASP A 213 -22.04 -2.86 -15.44
C ASP A 213 -21.50 -3.91 -14.47
N MET A 214 -20.60 -3.50 -13.56
CA MET A 214 -20.06 -4.40 -12.51
C MET A 214 -21.16 -4.91 -11.58
N ARG A 215 -22.10 -4.03 -11.19
CA ARG A 215 -23.28 -4.42 -10.41
C ARG A 215 -24.13 -5.45 -11.17
N ALA A 216 -24.43 -5.20 -12.44
CA ALA A 216 -25.21 -6.13 -13.27
C ALA A 216 -24.52 -7.50 -13.40
N MET A 217 -23.20 -7.51 -13.61
CA MET A 217 -22.38 -8.72 -13.65
C MET A 217 -22.40 -9.47 -12.31
N ALA A 218 -22.33 -8.75 -11.19
CA ALA A 218 -22.38 -9.34 -9.85
C ALA A 218 -23.71 -10.04 -9.58
N LEU A 219 -24.83 -9.42 -9.93
CA LEU A 219 -26.17 -10.01 -9.78
C LEU A 219 -26.39 -11.19 -10.75
N ALA A 220 -25.89 -11.10 -11.98
CA ALA A 220 -25.98 -12.19 -12.96
C ALA A 220 -25.17 -13.43 -12.57
N SER A 221 -24.20 -13.28 -11.65
CA SER A 221 -23.29 -14.33 -11.22
C SER A 221 -23.88 -15.33 -10.21
N GLY A 222 -25.19 -15.29 -9.96
CA GLY A 222 -25.93 -16.19 -9.08
C GLY A 222 -25.92 -15.79 -7.60
N LEU A 223 -25.74 -14.49 -7.31
CA LEU A 223 -25.69 -13.89 -5.98
C LEU A 223 -26.89 -12.97 -5.72
#